data_AF-I2GGR3-F1
#
_entry.id   AF-I2GGR3-F1
#
_cell.length_a   1.000
_cell.length_b   1.000
_cell.length_c   1.000
_cell.angle_alpha   90.00
_cell.angle_beta   90.00
_cell.angle_gamma   90.00
#
_symmetry.space_group_name_H-M   'P 1'
#
loop_
_entity.id
_entity.type
_entity.pdbx_description
1 polymer ?
#
loop_
_entity_poly.entity_id
_entity_poly.type
_entity_poly.pdbx_seq_one_letter_code
_entity_poly.pdbx_strand_id
1 'polypeptide(L)'
;MKKPAICLVLFLGLVQWSYGQTTAKMNFYFPLNFSLRGIKLRTTLNADKPIRIGSNEWVMVETDADSLGLLDREQPFFMPLERGKTYYFLIESERDNNSALSVRAVNEQEFLLTAHFGGASKPRTYFLRRNPN
;
A
#
# COMPACT_ATOMS: atom_id res chain seq x y z
N MET A 1 53.47 -16.03 -15.27
CA MET A 1 52.35 -15.21 -15.80
C MET A 1 51.08 -16.04 -15.66
N LYS A 2 49.90 -15.60 -15.21
CA LYS A 2 49.38 -14.39 -14.55
C LYS A 2 48.03 -14.85 -13.93
N LYS A 3 47.90 -14.67 -12.60
CA LYS A 3 46.69 -14.27 -11.85
C LYS A 3 45.40 -15.11 -11.96
N PRO A 4 45.21 -16.16 -11.13
CA PRO A 4 43.88 -16.70 -10.82
C PRO A 4 43.04 -15.75 -9.92
N ALA A 5 43.66 -14.73 -9.34
CA ALA A 5 43.01 -13.79 -8.42
C ALA A 5 42.02 -12.81 -9.07
N ILE A 6 41.96 -12.72 -10.40
CA ILE A 6 41.07 -11.77 -11.10
C ILE A 6 39.62 -12.28 -11.15
N CYS A 7 39.39 -13.60 -11.20
CA CYS A 7 38.01 -14.13 -11.23
C CYS A 7 37.27 -13.97 -9.90
N LEU A 8 37.97 -14.01 -8.76
CA LEU A 8 37.33 -13.94 -7.44
C LEU A 8 36.81 -12.53 -7.12
N VAL A 9 37.51 -11.49 -7.60
CA VAL A 9 37.12 -10.08 -7.41
C VAL A 9 35.88 -9.73 -8.26
N LEU A 10 35.73 -10.33 -9.45
CA LEU A 10 34.55 -10.15 -10.30
C LEU A 10 33.29 -10.78 -9.72
N PHE A 11 33.40 -11.90 -8.99
CA PHE A 11 32.24 -12.52 -8.33
C PHE A 11 31.80 -11.75 -7.07
N LEU A 12 32.73 -11.17 -6.31
CA LEU A 12 32.39 -10.35 -5.13
C LEU A 12 31.76 -8.98 -5.50
N GLY A 13 32.03 -8.45 -6.70
CA GLY A 13 31.41 -7.21 -7.18
C GLY A 13 29.95 -7.35 -7.64
N LEU A 14 29.48 -8.56 -7.99
CA LEU A 14 28.12 -8.79 -8.48
C LEU A 14 27.09 -9.05 -7.37
N VAL A 15 27.53 -9.30 -6.14
CA VAL A 15 26.62 -9.60 -5.00
C VAL A 15 25.97 -8.33 -4.44
N GLN A 16 26.45 -7.13 -4.80
CA GLN A 16 25.92 -5.87 -4.26
C GLN A 16 24.60 -5.41 -4.91
N TRP A 17 24.06 -6.13 -5.89
CA TRP A 17 22.88 -5.70 -6.66
C TRP A 17 21.55 -6.38 -6.29
N SER A 18 21.47 -7.09 -5.16
CA SER A 18 20.25 -7.86 -4.81
C SER A 18 19.52 -7.45 -3.51
N TYR A 19 19.89 -6.34 -2.87
CA TYR A 19 19.25 -5.92 -1.60
C TYR A 19 18.27 -4.75 -1.72
N GLY A 20 17.78 -4.48 -2.93
CA GLY A 20 16.56 -3.68 -3.09
C GLY A 20 15.35 -4.56 -2.83
N GLN A 21 14.94 -4.76 -1.57
CA GLN A 21 13.66 -5.39 -1.28
C GLN A 21 12.56 -4.60 -2.01
N THR A 22 11.91 -5.23 -2.98
CA THR A 22 10.83 -4.61 -3.75
C THR A 22 9.63 -4.41 -2.81
N THR A 23 9.30 -3.15 -2.56
CA THR A 23 8.17 -2.76 -1.71
C THR A 23 6.85 -3.18 -2.35
N ALA A 24 5.89 -3.60 -1.53
CA ALA A 24 4.51 -3.76 -1.98
C ALA A 24 3.87 -2.38 -2.18
N LYS A 25 2.98 -2.27 -3.17
CA LYS A 25 2.20 -1.06 -3.45
C LYS A 25 0.71 -1.38 -3.31
N MET A 26 -0.04 -0.51 -2.67
CA MET A 26 -1.48 -0.64 -2.52
C MET A 26 -2.15 0.66 -2.92
N ASN A 27 -3.09 0.57 -3.85
CA ASN A 27 -3.93 1.67 -4.27
C ASN A 27 -5.32 1.50 -3.68
N PHE A 28 -5.79 2.53 -3.00
CA PHE A 28 -7.11 2.60 -2.41
C PHE A 28 -7.85 3.76 -3.04
N TYR A 29 -9.11 3.53 -3.41
CA TYR A 29 -9.99 4.60 -3.85
C TYR A 29 -11.24 4.61 -2.97
N PHE A 30 -11.58 5.81 -2.48
CA PHE A 30 -12.66 6.06 -1.54
C PHE A 30 -13.74 6.90 -2.22
N PRO A 31 -14.65 6.31 -3.04
CA PRO A 31 -15.72 7.01 -3.76
C PRO A 31 -16.81 7.66 -2.87
N LEU A 32 -16.54 7.84 -1.58
CA LEU A 32 -17.54 8.13 -0.56
C LEU A 32 -17.79 9.64 -0.42
N ASN A 33 -19.06 10.05 -0.53
CA ASN A 33 -19.53 11.42 -0.32
C ASN A 33 -19.90 11.74 1.16
N PHE A 34 -19.53 10.88 2.11
CA PHE A 34 -19.85 11.08 3.53
C PHE A 34 -18.60 11.12 4.41
N SER A 35 -18.78 11.60 5.63
CA SER A 35 -17.73 11.85 6.62
C SER A 35 -16.99 10.56 7.03
N LEU A 36 -15.81 10.31 6.45
CA LEU A 36 -14.88 9.23 6.80
C LEU A 36 -14.11 9.48 8.11
N ARG A 37 -14.71 10.19 9.08
CA ARG A 37 -14.05 10.64 10.33
C ARG A 37 -13.42 9.52 11.18
N GLY A 38 -13.61 8.25 10.84
CA GLY A 38 -13.04 7.10 11.54
C GLY A 38 -12.06 6.22 10.75
N ILE A 39 -11.94 6.35 9.42
CA ILE A 39 -11.12 5.41 8.63
C ILE A 39 -9.65 5.78 8.73
N LYS A 40 -8.84 4.81 9.12
CA LYS A 40 -7.39 4.94 9.21
C LYS A 40 -6.71 3.76 8.52
N LEU A 41 -5.63 4.02 7.81
CA LEU A 41 -4.68 2.97 7.39
C LEU A 41 -3.52 2.95 8.38
N ARG A 42 -3.09 1.76 8.80
CA ARG A 42 -1.85 1.55 9.56
C ARG A 42 -1.10 0.37 8.99
N THR A 43 0.23 0.37 9.07
CA THR A 43 1.02 -0.85 8.89
C THR A 43 1.44 -1.40 10.24
N THR A 44 1.87 -2.66 10.28
CA THR A 44 2.54 -3.22 11.47
C THR A 44 3.79 -2.43 11.87
N LEU A 45 4.41 -1.74 10.91
CA LEU A 45 5.62 -0.92 11.13
C LEU A 45 5.32 0.51 11.60
N ASN A 46 4.08 0.99 11.47
CA ASN A 46 3.70 2.36 11.81
C ASN A 46 2.36 2.40 12.55
N ALA A 47 2.29 1.66 13.67
CA ALA A 47 1.08 1.57 14.48
C ALA A 47 0.67 2.93 15.10
N ASP A 48 1.64 3.79 15.42
CA ASP A 48 1.43 5.05 16.15
C ASP A 48 1.15 6.26 15.25
N LYS A 49 1.36 6.15 13.93
CA LYS A 49 1.06 7.23 12.96
C LYS A 49 0.12 6.75 11.86
N PRO A 50 -1.16 6.54 12.18
CA PRO A 50 -2.14 6.13 11.19
C PRO A 50 -2.34 7.21 10.12
N ILE A 51 -2.50 6.78 8.87
CA ILE A 51 -2.88 7.64 7.75
C ILE A 51 -4.38 7.88 7.82
N ARG A 52 -4.78 9.13 7.96
CA ARG A 52 -6.19 9.55 7.88
C ARG A 52 -6.57 9.76 6.42
N ILE A 53 -7.71 9.24 6.04
CA ILE A 53 -8.18 9.27 4.65
C ILE A 53 -9.41 10.17 4.55
N GLY A 54 -9.40 11.06 3.56
CA GLY A 54 -10.52 11.92 3.21
C GLY A 54 -11.51 11.27 2.23
N SER A 55 -12.68 11.88 2.11
CA SER A 55 -13.68 11.53 1.10
C SER A 55 -13.17 11.83 -0.31
N ASN A 56 -13.53 10.99 -1.28
CA ASN A 56 -13.14 11.11 -2.69
C ASN A 56 -11.61 11.19 -2.92
N GLU A 57 -10.85 10.43 -2.14
CA GLU A 57 -9.39 10.37 -2.28
C GLU A 57 -8.95 9.06 -2.95
N TRP A 58 -7.95 9.18 -3.84
CA TRP A 58 -7.10 8.07 -4.23
C TRP A 58 -5.84 8.10 -3.35
N VAL A 59 -5.61 7.03 -2.59
CA VAL A 59 -4.43 6.87 -1.72
C VAL A 59 -3.55 5.74 -2.25
N MET A 60 -2.25 6.02 -2.43
CA MET A 60 -1.25 4.99 -2.71
C MET A 60 -0.36 4.81 -1.48
N VAL A 61 -0.22 3.58 -1.01
CA VAL A 61 0.69 3.21 0.07
C VAL A 61 1.78 2.31 -0.49
N GLU A 62 3.03 2.68 -0.26
CA GLU A 62 4.19 1.84 -0.53
C GLU A 62 4.80 1.39 0.80
N THR A 63 5.00 0.09 0.98
CA THR A 63 5.47 -0.48 2.26
C THR A 63 6.40 -1.67 2.07
N ASP A 64 7.35 -1.83 2.97
CA ASP A 64 8.18 -3.03 3.13
C ASP A 64 7.63 -3.99 4.20
N ALA A 65 6.55 -3.59 4.89
CA ALA A 65 5.84 -4.44 5.84
C ALA A 65 5.19 -5.66 5.18
N ASP A 66 5.15 -6.78 5.91
CA ASP A 66 4.51 -8.02 5.46
C ASP A 66 2.97 -7.96 5.50
N SER A 67 2.39 -6.93 6.13
CA SER A 67 0.94 -6.71 6.17
C SER A 67 0.53 -5.25 6.34
N LEU A 68 -0.69 -4.93 5.87
CA LEU A 68 -1.34 -3.64 6.05
C LEU A 68 -2.65 -3.80 6.82
N GLY A 69 -2.82 -3.00 7.87
CA GLY A 69 -4.04 -2.87 8.64
C GLY A 69 -4.96 -1.77 8.10
N LEU A 70 -6.20 -2.11 7.78
CA LEU A 70 -7.30 -1.14 7.65
C LEU A 70 -8.05 -1.09 8.99
N LEU A 71 -8.33 0.11 9.50
CA LEU A 71 -9.04 0.32 10.76
C LEU A 71 -10.40 0.91 10.45
N ASP A 72 -11.43 0.16 10.84
CA ASP A 72 -12.77 0.67 11.03
C ASP A 72 -13.08 0.66 12.53
N ARG A 73 -13.43 1.82 13.10
CA ARG A 73 -13.75 1.97 14.54
C ARG A 73 -12.73 1.31 15.49
N GLU A 74 -11.44 1.45 15.20
CA GLU A 74 -10.31 0.86 15.95
C GLU A 74 -10.18 -0.67 15.90
N GLN A 75 -11.04 -1.37 15.13
CA GLN A 75 -10.84 -2.80 14.84
C GLN A 75 -9.95 -2.97 13.61
N PRO A 76 -8.79 -3.61 13.74
CA PRO A 76 -7.86 -3.77 12.62
C PRO A 76 -8.15 -5.03 11.81
N PHE A 77 -8.26 -4.85 10.50
CA PHE A 77 -8.19 -5.95 9.54
C PHE A 77 -6.84 -5.91 8.84
N PHE A 78 -6.03 -6.97 8.99
CA PHE A 78 -4.71 -7.05 8.38
C PHE A 78 -4.72 -7.89 7.10
N MET A 79 -4.30 -7.28 6.00
CA MET A 79 -4.11 -7.95 4.72
C MET A 79 -2.63 -8.34 4.57
N PRO A 80 -2.32 -9.62 4.31
CA PRO A 80 -0.95 -10.04 4.00
C PRO A 80 -0.51 -9.47 2.64
N LEU A 81 0.77 -9.11 2.52
CA LEU A 81 1.33 -8.51 1.32
C LEU A 81 2.48 -9.35 0.76
N GLU A 82 2.47 -9.54 -0.55
CA GLU A 82 3.62 -10.09 -1.29
C GLU A 82 4.53 -8.97 -1.76
N ARG A 83 5.84 -9.20 -1.65
CA ARG A 83 6.86 -8.24 -2.08
C ARG A 83 6.80 -8.00 -3.58
N GLY A 84 6.96 -6.73 -3.97
CA GLY A 84 6.92 -6.29 -5.36
C GLY A 84 5.54 -6.37 -6.04
N LYS A 85 4.49 -6.79 -5.34
CA LYS A 85 3.13 -6.79 -5.89
C LYS A 85 2.42 -5.45 -5.70
N THR A 86 1.55 -5.16 -6.65
CA THR A 86 0.65 -4.01 -6.60
C THR A 86 -0.78 -4.49 -6.44
N TYR A 87 -1.48 -3.93 -5.46
CA TYR A 87 -2.86 -4.25 -5.13
C TYR A 87 -3.75 -3.03 -5.37
N TYR A 88 -5.00 -3.27 -5.77
CA TYR A 88 -5.99 -2.22 -6.02
C TYR A 88 -7.28 -2.55 -5.26
N PHE A 89 -7.75 -1.59 -4.47
CA PHE A 89 -8.91 -1.75 -3.59
C PHE A 89 -9.89 -0.59 -3.77
N LEU A 90 -11.17 -0.93 -3.89
CA LEU A 90 -12.28 0.00 -3.79
C LEU A 90 -12.86 -0.10 -2.39
N ILE A 91 -13.03 1.05 -1.74
CA ILE A 91 -13.59 1.14 -0.39
C ILE A 91 -14.97 1.77 -0.49
N GLU A 92 -15.99 0.94 -0.31
CA GLU A 92 -17.39 1.32 -0.44
C GLU A 92 -18.06 1.27 0.94
N SER A 93 -19.23 1.91 1.04
CA SER A 93 -20.08 1.82 2.23
C SER A 93 -21.35 1.13 1.83
N GLU A 94 -21.80 0.21 2.67
CA GLU A 94 -23.17 -0.26 2.53
C GLU A 94 -24.13 0.91 2.80
N ARG A 95 -25.08 1.08 1.87
CA ARG A 95 -25.96 2.25 1.78
C ARG A 95 -27.07 2.23 2.84
N ASP A 96 -27.28 1.10 3.52
CA ASP A 96 -28.43 0.87 4.39
C ASP A 96 -28.02 0.80 5.87
N ASN A 97 -27.99 1.97 6.52
CA ASN A 97 -28.10 2.21 7.97
C ASN A 97 -27.09 1.58 8.94
N ASN A 98 -26.25 0.64 8.52
CA ASN A 98 -25.06 0.23 9.26
C ASN A 98 -23.87 0.74 8.48
N SER A 99 -23.07 1.62 9.08
CA SER A 99 -21.85 2.18 8.48
C SER A 99 -20.74 1.12 8.37
N ALA A 100 -21.06 -0.02 7.76
CA ALA A 100 -20.13 -1.09 7.45
C ALA A 100 -19.39 -0.69 6.17
N LEU A 101 -18.06 -0.74 6.25
CA LEU A 101 -17.19 -0.52 5.11
C LEU A 101 -16.98 -1.86 4.41
N SER A 102 -17.21 -1.88 3.10
CA SER A 102 -16.83 -3.00 2.27
C SER A 102 -15.52 -2.67 1.55
N VAL A 103 -14.62 -3.65 1.55
CA VAL A 103 -13.33 -3.58 0.85
C VAL A 103 -13.39 -4.57 -0.29
N ARG A 104 -13.28 -4.08 -1.52
CA ARG A 104 -13.32 -4.90 -2.72
C ARG A 104 -11.97 -4.83 -3.43
N ALA A 105 -11.30 -5.97 -3.55
CA ALA A 105 -10.11 -6.09 -4.39
C ALA A 105 -10.53 -6.11 -5.87
N VAL A 106 -9.87 -5.30 -6.69
CA VAL A 106 -10.15 -5.16 -8.12
C VAL A 106 -8.86 -5.21 -8.94
N ASN A 107 -8.98 -5.30 -10.26
CA ASN A 107 -7.83 -5.13 -11.15
C ASN A 107 -7.53 -3.64 -11.39
N GLU A 108 -6.36 -3.36 -11.97
CA GLU A 108 -5.91 -2.00 -12.26
C GLU A 108 -6.86 -1.22 -13.18
N GLN A 109 -7.41 -1.86 -14.21
CA GLN A 109 -8.26 -1.20 -15.20
C GLN A 109 -9.58 -0.72 -14.56
N GLU A 110 -10.24 -1.61 -13.81
CA GLU A 110 -11.45 -1.28 -13.06
C GLU A 110 -11.18 -0.15 -12.05
N PHE A 111 -10.05 -0.24 -11.33
CA PHE A 111 -9.64 0.79 -10.38
C PHE A 111 -9.47 2.16 -11.05
N LEU A 112 -8.69 2.23 -12.13
CA LEU A 112 -8.38 3.49 -12.81
C LEU A 112 -9.63 4.12 -13.43
N LEU A 113 -10.51 3.32 -14.04
CA LEU A 113 -11.80 3.80 -14.56
C LEU A 113 -12.65 4.37 -13.42
N THR A 114 -12.77 3.63 -12.32
CA THR A 114 -13.59 4.05 -11.17
C THR A 114 -13.06 5.35 -10.54
N ALA A 115 -11.75 5.44 -10.33
CA ALA A 115 -11.11 6.64 -9.78
C ALA A 115 -11.27 7.84 -10.72
N HIS A 116 -11.07 7.64 -12.03
CA HIS A 116 -11.22 8.68 -13.04
C HIS A 116 -12.63 9.27 -13.08
N PHE A 117 -13.66 8.41 -13.17
CA PHE A 117 -15.06 8.86 -13.20
C PHE A 117 -15.54 9.43 -11.88
N GLY A 118 -14.94 9.03 -10.75
CA GLY A 118 -15.23 9.61 -9.46
C GLY A 118 -14.49 10.93 -9.16
N GLY A 119 -13.59 11.37 -10.05
CA GLY A 119 -12.93 12.67 -9.97
C GLY A 119 -11.57 12.66 -9.27
N ALA A 120 -11.06 11.49 -8.85
CA ALA A 120 -9.71 11.35 -8.33
C ALA A 120 -8.72 11.16 -9.49
N SER A 121 -7.93 12.21 -9.78
CA SER A 121 -6.99 12.20 -10.92
C SER A 121 -5.57 11.74 -10.56
N LYS A 122 -5.17 11.81 -9.28
CA LYS A 122 -3.82 11.46 -8.83
C LYS A 122 -3.82 10.86 -7.42
N PRO A 123 -2.93 9.89 -7.15
CA PRO A 123 -2.79 9.33 -5.82
C PRO A 123 -2.09 10.30 -4.85
N ARG A 124 -2.63 10.38 -3.63
CA ARG A 124 -1.89 10.83 -2.47
C ARG A 124 -1.01 9.69 -1.98
N THR A 125 0.31 9.87 -2.07
CA THR A 125 1.28 8.81 -1.82
C THR A 125 1.81 8.84 -0.40
N TYR A 126 1.89 7.68 0.23
CA TYR A 126 2.50 7.46 1.54
C TYR A 126 3.55 6.36 1.46
N PHE A 127 4.72 6.61 2.04
CA PHE A 127 5.79 5.62 2.17
C PHE A 127 5.87 5.17 3.63
N LEU A 128 5.57 3.90 3.87
CA LEU A 128 5.61 3.28 5.18
C LEU A 128 6.75 2.27 5.21
N ARG A 129 7.97 2.75 5.46
CA ARG A 129 9.16 1.91 5.59
C ARG A 129 9.48 1.63 7.05
N ARG A 130 10.17 0.52 7.31
CA ARG A 130 10.83 0.29 8.60
C ARG A 130 11.81 1.46 8.85
N ASN A 131 11.68 2.14 9.98
CA ASN A 131 12.69 3.12 10.39
C ASN A 131 14.03 2.38 10.54
N PRO A 132 15.12 2.82 9.89
CA PRO A 132 16.44 2.31 10.20
C PRO A 132 16.77 2.77 11.62
N ASN A 133 16.88 1.83 12.55
CA ASN A 133 17.51 2.06 13.85
C ASN A 133 19.01 2.30 13.65
#